data_AF-A0A7V9RIL9-F1
#
_entry.id   AF-A0A7V9RIL9-F1
#
_cell.length_a   1.000
_cell.length_b   1.000
_cell.length_c   1.000
_cell.angle_alpha   90.00
_cell.angle_beta   90.00
_cell.angle_gamma   90.00
#
_symmetry.space_group_name_H-M   'P 1'
#
loop_
_entity.id
_entity.type
_entity.pdbx_description
1 polymer ?
#
loop_
_entity_poly.entity_id
_entity_poly.type
_entity_poly.pdbx_seq_one_letter_code
_entity_poly.pdbx_strand_id
1 'polypeptide(L)'
;RRLDHTMIFVLIAGTYTPFALLVMEGTFADVILVTVWASAAGGAILNLAWWDAPKWFTSIVYVATGWVAAAAMPQLWDRIGPLGVGLLALGGALYTVGAVIYATRRPDPSPEVFGYHEIFHALVIVASALQFAVIAIYALHQG
;
A
#
# COMPACT_ATOMS: atom_id res chain seq x y z
N ARG A 1 -11.47 -5.11 -14.44
CA ARG A 1 -11.46 -6.03 -13.27
C ARG A 1 -10.10 -6.67 -12.97
N ARG A 2 -9.50 -7.50 -13.85
CA ARG A 2 -8.16 -8.10 -13.60
C ARG A 2 -7.05 -7.05 -13.64
N LEU A 3 -7.06 -6.20 -14.65
CA LEU A 3 -6.14 -5.05 -14.71
C LEU A 3 -6.28 -4.19 -13.46
N ASP A 4 -7.49 -3.86 -13.02
CA ASP A 4 -7.70 -3.10 -11.77
C ASP A 4 -7.11 -3.79 -10.52
N HIS A 5 -7.21 -5.11 -10.39
CA HIS A 5 -6.62 -5.83 -9.25
C HIS A 5 -5.09 -5.89 -9.33
N THR A 6 -4.55 -5.99 -10.54
CA THR A 6 -3.10 -5.91 -10.75
C THR A 6 -2.56 -4.52 -10.43
N MET A 7 -3.35 -3.46 -10.68
CA MET A 7 -2.96 -2.08 -10.39
C MET A 7 -2.72 -1.82 -8.91
N ILE A 8 -3.34 -2.57 -7.99
CA ILE A 8 -3.06 -2.44 -6.56
C ILE A 8 -1.63 -2.87 -6.24
N PHE A 9 -1.11 -3.94 -6.86
CA PHE A 9 0.29 -4.35 -6.67
C PHE A 9 1.28 -3.29 -7.17
N VAL A 10 1.00 -2.73 -8.35
CA VAL A 10 1.83 -1.67 -8.93
C VAL A 10 1.75 -0.40 -8.07
N LEU A 11 0.57 -0.05 -7.56
CA LEU A 11 0.39 1.08 -6.64
C LEU A 11 1.24 0.89 -5.38
N ILE A 12 1.21 -0.30 -4.77
CA ILE A 12 2.03 -0.61 -3.59
C ILE A 12 3.52 -0.46 -3.91
N ALA A 13 4.04 -1.06 -4.98
CA ALA A 13 5.46 -0.91 -5.32
C ALA A 13 5.82 0.55 -5.67
N GLY A 14 4.91 1.26 -6.33
CA GLY A 14 5.05 2.66 -6.71
C GLY A 14 5.16 3.59 -5.50
N THR A 15 4.41 3.36 -4.41
CA THR A 15 4.50 4.20 -3.20
C THR A 15 5.82 4.04 -2.46
N TYR A 16 6.48 2.89 -2.54
CA TYR A 16 7.77 2.65 -1.89
C TYR A 16 8.96 3.25 -2.65
N THR A 17 8.85 3.28 -3.97
CA THR A 17 9.94 3.72 -4.86
C THR A 17 10.53 5.09 -4.48
N PRO A 18 9.74 6.17 -4.27
CA PRO A 18 10.31 7.45 -3.88
C PRO A 18 10.97 7.43 -2.49
N PHE A 19 10.46 6.64 -1.54
CA PHE A 19 11.12 6.54 -0.22
C PHE A 19 12.46 5.80 -0.31
N ALA A 20 12.50 4.69 -1.04
CA ALA A 20 13.73 3.93 -1.24
C ALA A 20 14.79 4.75 -2.00
N LEU A 21 14.39 5.56 -2.98
CA LEU A 21 15.32 6.32 -3.82
C LEU A 21 15.72 7.69 -3.25
N LEU A 22 14.86 8.36 -2.48
CA LEU A 22 15.07 9.75 -2.05
C LEU A 22 15.28 9.92 -0.54
N VAL A 23 14.87 8.95 0.28
CA VAL A 23 14.84 9.10 1.74
C VAL A 23 15.75 8.10 2.45
N MET A 24 15.71 6.85 2.00
CA MET A 24 16.49 5.76 2.59
C MET A 24 17.91 5.73 2.04
N GLU A 25 18.81 5.08 2.77
CA GLU A 25 20.23 5.01 2.39
C GLU A 25 20.80 3.59 2.47
N GLY A 26 21.80 3.35 1.61
CA GLY A 26 22.58 2.12 1.57
C GLY A 26 21.80 0.89 1.07
N THR A 27 22.42 -0.28 1.22
CA THR A 27 21.89 -1.57 0.74
C THR A 27 20.49 -1.89 1.26
N PHE A 28 20.11 -1.34 2.40
CA PHE A 28 18.77 -1.57 2.96
C PHE A 28 17.67 -0.97 2.08
N ALA A 29 17.90 0.19 1.46
CA ALA A 29 16.98 0.79 0.49
C ALA A 29 16.78 -0.12 -0.73
N ASP A 30 17.88 -0.66 -1.27
CA ASP A 30 17.86 -1.57 -2.42
C ASP A 30 17.10 -2.86 -2.08
N VAL A 31 17.34 -3.44 -0.91
CA VAL A 31 16.65 -4.67 -0.45
C VAL A 31 15.15 -4.43 -0.35
N ILE A 32 14.72 -3.31 0.23
CA ILE A 32 13.30 -2.96 0.31
C ILE A 32 12.71 -2.80 -1.09
N LEU A 33 13.38 -2.05 -1.97
CA LEU A 33 12.89 -1.79 -3.34
C LEU A 33 12.74 -3.09 -4.15
N VAL A 34 13.76 -3.96 -4.13
CA VAL A 34 13.71 -5.26 -4.81
C VAL A 34 12.61 -6.13 -4.21
N THR A 35 12.48 -6.17 -2.89
CA THR A 35 11.48 -6.99 -2.20
C THR A 35 10.06 -6.59 -2.59
N VAL A 36 9.74 -5.29 -2.59
CA VAL A 36 8.38 -4.83 -2.92
C VAL A 36 8.06 -5.01 -4.40
N TRP A 37 8.99 -4.76 -5.31
CA TRP A 37 8.76 -4.96 -6.74
C TRP A 37 8.67 -6.45 -7.10
N ALA A 38 9.50 -7.32 -6.49
CA ALA A 38 9.40 -8.76 -6.68
C ALA A 38 8.07 -9.30 -6.13
N SER A 39 7.65 -8.85 -4.95
CA SER A 39 6.36 -9.23 -4.36
C SER A 39 5.18 -8.74 -5.20
N ALA A 40 5.24 -7.51 -5.71
CA ALA A 40 4.23 -6.95 -6.59
C ALA A 40 4.12 -7.72 -7.91
N ALA A 41 5.26 -8.04 -8.54
CA ALA A 41 5.30 -8.85 -9.76
C ALA A 41 4.76 -10.27 -9.51
N GLY A 42 5.18 -10.92 -8.43
CA GLY A 42 4.68 -12.23 -8.03
C GLY A 42 3.17 -12.23 -7.78
N GLY A 43 2.68 -11.27 -7.01
CA GLY A 43 1.25 -11.10 -6.74
C GLY A 43 0.43 -10.82 -8.00
N ALA A 44 0.95 -9.97 -8.90
CA ALA A 44 0.34 -9.69 -10.20
C ALA A 44 0.24 -10.95 -11.07
N ILE A 45 1.32 -11.73 -11.19
CA ILE A 45 1.34 -13.00 -11.92
C ILE A 45 0.32 -13.97 -11.34
N LEU A 46 0.27 -14.08 -10.01
CA LEU A 46 -0.64 -14.99 -9.30
C LEU A 46 -2.11 -14.60 -9.54
N ASN A 47 -2.43 -13.30 -9.53
CA ASN A 47 -3.77 -12.80 -9.89
C ASN A 47 -4.15 -13.06 -11.35
N LEU A 48 -3.18 -12.99 -12.27
CA LEU A 48 -3.43 -13.25 -13.69
C LEU A 48 -3.59 -14.75 -13.98
N ALA A 49 -2.83 -15.59 -13.29
CA ALA A 49 -2.83 -17.04 -13.44
C ALA A 49 -4.00 -17.73 -12.73
N TRP A 50 -4.48 -17.20 -11.60
CA TRP A 50 -5.55 -17.80 -10.79
C TRP A 50 -6.86 -17.00 -10.87
N TRP A 51 -7.65 -17.31 -11.90
CA TRP A 51 -8.86 -16.57 -12.27
C TRP A 51 -9.97 -16.47 -11.21
N ASP A 52 -10.11 -17.48 -10.36
CA ASP A 52 -11.17 -17.58 -9.34
C ASP A 52 -10.61 -17.48 -7.91
N ALA A 53 -9.42 -16.87 -7.76
CA ALA A 53 -8.81 -16.69 -6.45
C ALA A 53 -9.78 -15.97 -5.49
N PRO A 54 -10.00 -16.50 -4.27
CA PRO A 54 -10.88 -15.85 -3.30
C PRO A 54 -10.39 -14.43 -2.96
N LYS A 55 -11.32 -13.48 -2.86
CA LYS A 55 -11.01 -12.07 -2.53
C LYS A 55 -10.16 -11.92 -1.27
N TRP A 56 -10.43 -12.72 -0.24
CA TRP A 56 -9.69 -12.69 1.02
C TRP A 56 -8.21 -13.04 0.83
N PHE A 57 -7.90 -13.98 -0.06
CA PHE A 57 -6.52 -14.41 -0.33
C PHE A 57 -5.75 -13.26 -0.97
N THR A 58 -6.31 -12.66 -2.02
CA THR A 58 -5.73 -11.51 -2.70
C THR A 58 -5.53 -10.32 -1.75
N SER A 59 -6.48 -10.05 -0.85
CA SER A 59 -6.34 -9.02 0.18
C SER A 59 -5.16 -9.30 1.14
N ILE A 60 -4.92 -10.55 1.54
CA ILE A 60 -3.77 -10.91 2.38
C ILE A 60 -2.45 -10.62 1.65
N VAL A 61 -2.35 -10.97 0.37
CA VAL A 61 -1.12 -10.72 -0.40
C VAL A 61 -0.85 -9.21 -0.50
N TYR A 62 -1.88 -8.38 -0.70
CA TYR A 62 -1.74 -6.91 -0.70
C TYR A 62 -1.22 -6.39 0.63
N VAL A 63 -1.84 -6.81 1.74
CA VAL A 63 -1.46 -6.37 3.08
C VAL A 63 -0.04 -6.84 3.39
N ALA A 64 0.30 -8.10 3.15
CA ALA A 64 1.65 -8.62 3.38
C ALA A 64 2.71 -7.83 2.62
N THR A 65 2.46 -7.52 1.33
CA THR A 65 3.37 -6.68 0.53
C THR A 65 3.47 -5.26 1.09
N GLY A 66 2.33 -4.68 1.47
CA GLY A 66 2.24 -3.32 2.03
C GLY A 66 2.88 -3.16 3.41
N TRP A 67 3.11 -4.23 4.16
CA TRP A 67 3.74 -4.19 5.48
C TRP A 67 5.27 -4.25 5.45
N VAL A 68 5.89 -4.43 4.28
CA VAL A 68 7.36 -4.32 4.11
C VAL A 68 7.87 -2.95 4.61
N ALA A 69 7.03 -1.90 4.51
CA ALA A 69 7.32 -0.54 4.99
C ALA A 69 7.55 -0.47 6.48
N ALA A 70 6.99 -1.39 7.28
CA ALA A 70 7.23 -1.44 8.72
C ALA A 70 8.72 -1.63 9.03
N ALA A 71 9.43 -2.40 8.20
CA ALA A 71 10.89 -2.57 8.34
C ALA A 71 11.66 -1.27 8.04
N ALA A 72 11.14 -0.40 7.17
CA ALA A 72 11.74 0.88 6.82
C ALA A 72 11.48 1.99 7.86
N MET A 73 10.52 1.79 8.78
CA MET A 73 10.08 2.82 9.73
C MET A 73 11.21 3.43 10.58
N PRO A 74 12.21 2.69 11.09
CA PRO A 74 13.30 3.30 11.87
C PRO A 74 14.09 4.33 11.08
N GLN A 75 14.50 4.02 9.84
CA GLN A 75 15.21 5.00 9.00
C GLN A 75 14.30 6.16 8.60
N LEU A 76 13.02 5.88 8.28
CA LEU A 76 12.07 6.93 7.95
C LEU A 76 11.84 7.88 9.13
N TRP A 77 11.83 7.37 10.36
CA TRP A 77 11.69 8.18 11.57
C TRP A 77 12.79 9.24 11.67
N ASP A 78 14.04 8.83 11.45
CA ASP A 78 15.19 9.72 11.53
C ASP A 78 15.21 10.76 10.40
N ARG A 79 14.68 10.42 9.23
CA ARG A 79 14.74 11.28 8.03
C ARG A 79 13.55 12.21 7.89
N ILE A 80 12.33 11.70 8.01
CA ILE A 80 11.10 12.47 7.77
C ILE A 80 10.36 12.84 9.07
N GLY A 81 10.90 12.44 10.21
CA GLY A 81 10.41 12.81 11.54
C GLY A 81 9.10 12.12 11.94
N PRO A 82 8.66 12.35 13.19
CA PRO A 82 7.50 11.67 13.77
C PRO A 82 6.20 11.98 13.03
N LEU A 83 6.03 13.21 12.52
CA LEU A 83 4.83 13.59 11.79
C LEU A 83 4.74 12.88 10.44
N GLY A 84 5.84 12.84 9.67
CA GLY A 84 5.91 12.13 8.40
C GLY A 84 5.63 10.63 8.58
N VAL A 85 6.28 10.01 9.57
CA VAL A 85 6.02 8.59 9.91
C VAL A 85 4.59 8.37 10.39
N GLY A 86 4.03 9.26 11.22
CA GLY A 86 2.65 9.16 11.68
C GLY A 86 1.64 9.17 10.54
N LEU A 87 1.85 10.02 9.52
CA LEU A 87 1.03 10.06 8.31
C LEU A 87 1.17 8.78 7.47
N LEU A 88 2.38 8.23 7.33
CA LEU A 88 2.60 6.95 6.65
C LEU A 88 1.91 5.80 7.37
N ALA A 89 2.04 5.74 8.70
CA ALA A 89 1.42 4.72 9.53
C ALA A 89 -0.11 4.80 9.45
N LEU A 90 -0.68 6.02 9.47
CA LEU A 90 -2.10 6.24 9.28
C LEU A 90 -2.57 5.76 7.89
N GLY A 91 -1.83 6.11 6.83
CA GLY A 91 -2.12 5.62 5.48
C GLY A 91 -2.09 4.09 5.38
N GLY A 92 -1.07 3.45 5.97
CA GLY A 92 -0.96 1.99 6.03
C GLY A 92 -2.09 1.32 6.82
N ALA A 93 -2.52 1.95 7.92
CA ALA A 93 -3.67 1.49 8.70
C ALA A 93 -4.97 1.59 7.89
N LEU A 94 -5.21 2.70 7.19
CA LEU A 94 -6.38 2.87 6.32
C LEU A 94 -6.42 1.83 5.19
N TYR A 95 -5.28 1.55 4.54
CA TYR A 95 -5.19 0.45 3.57
C TYR A 95 -5.56 -0.91 4.18
N THR A 96 -5.04 -1.20 5.37
CA THR A 96 -5.30 -2.47 6.07
C THR A 96 -6.78 -2.60 6.44
N VAL A 97 -7.39 -1.55 7.00
CA VAL A 97 -8.82 -1.52 7.34
C VAL A 97 -9.66 -1.69 6.08
N GLY A 98 -9.34 -0.98 4.99
CA GLY A 98 -10.01 -1.15 3.71
C GLY A 98 -9.93 -2.59 3.21
N ALA A 99 -8.75 -3.21 3.24
CA ALA A 99 -8.56 -4.59 2.82
C ALA A 99 -9.40 -5.57 3.65
N VAL A 100 -9.50 -5.37 4.97
CA VAL A 100 -10.36 -6.17 5.85
C VAL A 100 -11.84 -6.00 5.50
N ILE A 101 -12.30 -4.77 5.28
CA ILE A 101 -13.69 -4.48 4.88
C ILE A 101 -14.00 -5.16 3.54
N TYR A 102 -13.08 -5.07 2.58
CA TYR A 102 -13.23 -5.70 1.27
C TYR A 102 -13.29 -7.23 1.36
N ALA A 103 -12.43 -7.84 2.19
CA ALA A 103 -12.37 -9.28 2.38
C ALA A 103 -13.61 -9.84 3.12
N THR A 104 -14.05 -9.14 4.17
CA THR A 104 -15.19 -9.55 5.01
C THR A 104 -16.55 -9.13 4.45
N ARG A 105 -16.55 -8.22 3.47
CA ARG A 105 -17.74 -7.58 2.87
C ARG A 105 -18.62 -6.89 3.91
N ARG A 106 -18.00 -6.34 4.96
CA ARG A 106 -18.67 -5.62 6.05
C ARG A 106 -17.82 -4.43 6.51
N PRO A 107 -18.43 -3.29 6.87
CA PRO A 107 -19.87 -3.02 6.84
C PRO A 107 -20.40 -2.82 5.43
N ASP A 108 -21.71 -3.00 5.23
CA ASP A 108 -22.40 -2.85 3.95
C ASP A 108 -23.65 -1.98 4.12
N PRO A 109 -23.47 -0.66 4.33
CA PRO A 109 -24.53 0.21 4.85
C PRO A 109 -25.62 0.51 3.81
N SER A 110 -25.26 0.60 2.53
CA SER A 110 -26.22 0.74 1.42
C SER A 110 -25.74 -0.06 0.22
N PRO A 111 -26.05 -1.36 0.11
CA PRO A 111 -25.51 -2.23 -0.94
C PRO A 111 -25.80 -1.76 -2.38
N GLU A 112 -26.83 -0.93 -2.58
CA GLU A 112 -27.22 -0.41 -3.89
C GLU A 112 -26.49 0.89 -4.28
N VAL A 113 -25.98 1.66 -3.31
CA VAL A 113 -25.44 3.01 -3.53
C VAL A 113 -24.03 3.20 -2.97
N PHE A 114 -23.78 2.67 -1.76
CA PHE A 114 -22.52 2.81 -1.05
C PHE A 114 -22.32 1.61 -0.11
N GLY A 115 -21.80 0.52 -0.66
CA GLY A 115 -21.55 -0.71 0.06
C GLY A 115 -20.11 -0.84 0.55
N TYR A 116 -19.74 -2.05 0.95
CA TYR A 116 -18.38 -2.38 1.38
C TYR A 116 -17.30 -2.05 0.31
N HIS A 117 -17.68 -2.06 -0.97
CA HIS A 117 -16.76 -1.82 -2.08
C HIS A 117 -16.38 -0.34 -2.18
N GLU A 118 -17.37 0.54 -2.08
CA GLU A 118 -17.19 1.99 -2.12
C GLU A 118 -16.47 2.49 -0.86
N ILE A 119 -16.75 1.89 0.30
CA ILE A 119 -15.98 2.14 1.54
C ILE A 119 -14.51 1.79 1.35
N PHE A 120 -14.22 0.61 0.77
CA PHE A 120 -12.85 0.21 0.46
C PHE A 120 -12.15 1.24 -0.44
N HIS A 121 -12.79 1.66 -1.52
CA HIS A 121 -12.23 2.67 -2.43
C HIS A 121 -12.00 4.01 -1.74
N ALA A 122 -12.95 4.48 -0.93
CA ALA A 122 -12.80 5.73 -0.18
C ALA A 122 -11.58 5.68 0.75
N LEU A 123 -11.39 4.58 1.48
CA LEU A 123 -10.23 4.38 2.35
C LEU A 123 -8.92 4.33 1.55
N VAL A 124 -8.90 3.64 0.41
CA VAL A 124 -7.74 3.58 -0.51
C VAL A 124 -7.38 4.96 -1.04
N ILE A 125 -8.38 5.79 -1.40
CA ILE A 125 -8.16 7.17 -1.88
C ILE A 125 -7.54 8.03 -0.79
N VAL A 126 -8.10 8.02 0.43
CA VAL A 126 -7.55 8.79 1.55
C VAL A 126 -6.15 8.31 1.91
N ALA A 127 -5.93 7.00 1.97
CA ALA A 127 -4.61 6.42 2.20
C ALA A 127 -3.59 6.86 1.13
N SER A 128 -3.96 6.79 -0.15
CA SER A 128 -3.12 7.24 -1.27
C SER A 128 -2.78 8.72 -1.18
N ALA A 129 -3.76 9.56 -0.80
CA ALA A 129 -3.55 10.99 -0.62
C ALA A 129 -2.56 11.30 0.52
N LEU A 130 -2.63 10.56 1.64
CA LEU A 130 -1.67 10.68 2.73
C LEU A 130 -0.26 10.26 2.29
N GLN A 131 -0.12 9.13 1.60
CA GLN A 131 1.16 8.66 1.06
C GLN A 131 1.76 9.71 0.11
N PHE A 132 0.95 10.22 -0.82
CA PHE A 132 1.35 11.27 -1.74
C PHE A 132 1.78 12.56 -1.01
N ALA A 133 1.02 13.00 -0.01
CA ALA A 133 1.37 14.18 0.77
C ALA A 133 2.72 14.01 1.48
N VAL A 134 2.99 12.84 2.05
CA VAL A 134 4.29 12.57 2.68
C VAL A 134 5.41 12.60 1.65
N ILE A 135 5.22 11.98 0.48
CA ILE A 135 6.21 12.03 -0.61
C ILE A 135 6.47 13.47 -1.04
N ALA A 136 5.42 14.25 -1.28
CA ALA A 136 5.51 15.62 -1.77
C ALA A 136 6.14 16.59 -0.75
N ILE A 137 5.79 16.46 0.52
CA ILE A 137 6.23 17.38 1.58
C ILE A 137 7.58 16.96 2.16
N TYR A 138 7.83 15.67 2.34
CA TYR A 138 9.01 15.19 3.03
C TYR A 138 10.02 14.57 2.07
N ALA A 139 9.63 13.61 1.23
CA ALA A 139 10.61 12.87 0.41
C ALA A 139 11.30 13.74 -0.65
N LEU A 140 10.56 14.65 -1.31
CA LEU A 140 11.14 15.53 -2.34
C LEU A 140 12.13 16.56 -1.79
N HIS A 141 12.10 16.86 -0.48
CA HIS A 141 13.00 17.84 0.15
C HIS A 141 14.24 17.21 0.79
N GLN A 142 14.46 15.90 0.60
CA GLN A 142 15.60 15.14 1.17
C GLN A 142 16.76 14.96 0.21
N GLY A 143 16.62 15.41 -1.05
CA GLY A 143 17.64 15.38 -2.09
C GLY A 143 18.49 16.63 -2.14
#